data_AF-A0A7C4H397-F1
#
_entry.id   AF-A0A7C4H397-F1
#
_cell.length_a   1.000
_cell.length_b   1.000
_cell.length_c   1.000
_cell.angle_alpha   90.00
_cell.angle_beta   90.00
_cell.angle_gamma   90.00
#
_symmetry.space_group_name_H-M   'P 1'
#
loop_
_entity.id
_entity.type
_entity.pdbx_description
1 polymer ?
#
loop_
_entity_poly.entity_id
_entity_poly.type
_entity_poly.pdbx_seq_one_letter_code
_entity_poly.pdbx_strand_id
1 'polypeptide(L)'
;MSYVTRSISGELSRLMDKKVIVRLVDGKVYVGKMLSFDPNTLHIVLGDAESNDGKKFYRIIISGTRVSEILIEEQPLFDAEEFATILTSKLGLRPDVIKVLHDVNVVVVYDRIKVSESGVEGAGSFAQRIYEVYTEYIENKKRGAK
;
A
#
# COMPACT_ATOMS: atom_id res chain seq x y z
N MET A 1 -18.65 17.75 -1.24
CA MET A 1 -17.65 16.73 -0.87
C MET A 1 -17.69 15.67 -1.97
N SER A 2 -16.64 15.53 -2.77
CA SER A 2 -16.54 14.40 -3.70
C SER A 2 -16.25 13.14 -2.90
N TYR A 3 -17.16 12.18 -2.89
CA TYR A 3 -16.89 10.85 -2.37
C TYR A 3 -15.95 10.15 -3.36
N VAL A 4 -14.66 10.07 -3.03
CA VAL A 4 -13.72 9.22 -3.76
C VAL A 4 -14.00 7.79 -3.29
N THR A 5 -14.75 7.03 -4.07
CA THR A 5 -14.97 5.60 -3.81
C THR A 5 -13.69 4.85 -4.18
N ARG A 6 -12.94 4.33 -3.20
CA ARG A 6 -11.81 3.44 -3.49
C ARG A 6 -12.33 2.13 -4.05
N SER A 7 -11.70 1.65 -5.12
CA SER A 7 -12.04 0.35 -5.69
C SER A 7 -11.47 -0.78 -4.82
N ILE A 8 -12.21 -1.88 -4.70
CA ILE A 8 -11.71 -3.08 -4.00
C ILE A 8 -10.42 -3.61 -4.66
N SER A 9 -10.33 -3.49 -5.98
CA SER A 9 -9.12 -3.87 -6.73
C SER A 9 -7.93 -3.00 -6.38
N GLY A 10 -8.12 -1.70 -6.17
CA GLY A 10 -7.08 -0.78 -5.69
C GLY A 10 -6.61 -1.14 -4.28
N GLU A 11 -7.53 -1.43 -3.37
CA GLU A 11 -7.18 -1.91 -2.02
C GLU A 11 -6.38 -3.21 -2.07
N LEU A 12 -6.81 -4.20 -2.84
CA LEU A 12 -6.08 -5.48 -2.98
C LEU A 12 -4.70 -5.30 -3.64
N SER A 13 -4.59 -4.36 -4.59
CA SER A 13 -3.31 -4.05 -5.25
C SER A 13 -2.28 -3.50 -4.28
N ARG A 14 -2.72 -2.76 -3.25
CA ARG A 14 -1.84 -2.25 -2.18
C ARG A 14 -1.31 -3.34 -1.25
N LEU A 15 -1.92 -4.52 -1.27
CA LEU A 15 -1.52 -5.65 -0.42
C LEU A 15 -0.45 -6.51 -1.08
N MET A 16 -0.20 -6.32 -2.37
CA MET A 16 0.84 -7.02 -3.11
C MET A 16 2.19 -6.88 -2.41
N ASP A 17 2.90 -8.00 -2.31
CA ASP A 17 4.16 -8.15 -1.60
C ASP A 17 4.14 -7.88 -0.09
N LYS A 18 2.98 -7.56 0.50
CA LYS A 18 2.83 -7.38 1.96
C LYS A 18 2.49 -8.69 2.65
N LYS A 19 2.83 -8.77 3.95
CA LYS A 19 2.42 -9.88 4.82
C LYS A 19 0.95 -9.68 5.19
N VAL A 20 0.12 -10.68 4.89
CA VAL A 20 -1.32 -10.67 5.13
C VAL A 20 -1.73 -11.87 5.97
N ILE A 21 -2.83 -11.73 6.68
CA ILE A 21 -3.51 -12.82 7.39
C ILE A 21 -4.80 -13.11 6.64
N VAL A 22 -4.94 -14.30 6.09
CA VAL A 22 -6.15 -14.77 5.41
C VAL A 22 -6.88 -15.74 6.33
N ARG A 23 -8.10 -15.38 6.71
CA ARG A 23 -9.01 -16.26 7.45
C ARG A 23 -9.97 -16.91 6.47
N LEU A 24 -10.22 -18.20 6.70
CA LEU A 24 -11.18 -18.96 5.93
C LEU A 24 -12.47 -19.19 6.71
N VAL A 25 -13.56 -19.42 5.97
CA VAL A 25 -14.89 -19.73 6.52
C VAL A 25 -14.91 -20.98 7.41
N ASP A 26 -13.93 -21.89 7.29
CA ASP A 26 -13.78 -23.08 8.14
C ASP A 26 -12.86 -22.85 9.36
N GLY A 27 -12.52 -21.60 9.66
CA GLY A 27 -11.71 -21.20 10.81
C GLY A 27 -10.19 -21.39 10.62
N LYS A 28 -9.75 -21.90 9.47
CA LYS A 28 -8.32 -21.95 9.14
C LYS A 28 -7.77 -20.55 8.93
N VAL A 29 -6.55 -20.33 9.39
CA VAL A 29 -5.85 -19.05 9.20
C VAL A 29 -4.51 -19.32 8.54
N TYR A 30 -4.21 -18.52 7.53
CA TYR A 30 -2.92 -18.51 6.86
C TYR A 30 -2.29 -17.13 6.99
N VAL A 31 -1.01 -17.09 7.31
CA VAL A 31 -0.21 -15.87 7.35
C VAL A 31 0.87 -16.00 6.31
N GLY A 32 0.97 -15.09 5.36
CA GLY A 32 1.95 -15.18 4.29
C GLY A 32 2.06 -13.90 3.46
N LYS A 33 2.97 -13.89 2.49
CA LYS A 33 3.16 -12.77 1.57
C LYS A 33 2.13 -12.84 0.44
N MET A 34 1.37 -11.78 0.19
CA MET A 34 0.43 -11.75 -0.95
C MET A 34 1.18 -11.65 -2.28
N LEU A 35 1.07 -12.68 -3.12
CA LEU A 35 1.76 -12.76 -4.40
C LEU A 35 0.86 -12.44 -5.59
N SER A 36 -0.43 -12.73 -5.49
CA SER A 36 -1.42 -12.34 -6.50
C SER A 36 -2.84 -12.48 -5.96
N PHE A 37 -3.77 -11.81 -6.63
CA PHE A 37 -5.20 -11.98 -6.45
C PHE A 37 -5.94 -11.91 -7.79
N ASP A 38 -7.11 -12.55 -7.87
CA ASP A 38 -8.09 -12.32 -8.93
C ASP A 38 -9.15 -11.34 -8.42
N PRO A 39 -9.34 -10.16 -9.06
CA PRO A 39 -10.29 -9.14 -8.61
C PRO A 39 -11.76 -9.56 -8.71
N ASN A 40 -12.10 -10.53 -9.55
CA ASN A 40 -13.47 -10.97 -9.78
C ASN A 40 -13.87 -12.11 -8.86
N THR A 41 -12.94 -13.03 -8.61
CA THR A 41 -13.21 -14.27 -7.86
C THR A 41 -12.61 -14.28 -6.46
N LEU A 42 -11.71 -13.34 -6.15
CA LEU A 42 -10.89 -13.31 -4.93
C LEU A 42 -10.04 -14.57 -4.73
N HIS A 43 -9.65 -15.26 -5.81
CA HIS A 43 -8.59 -16.26 -5.70
C HIS A 43 -7.29 -15.58 -5.25
N ILE A 44 -6.69 -16.06 -4.16
CA ILE A 44 -5.49 -15.46 -3.55
C ILE A 44 -4.34 -16.45 -3.64
N VAL A 45 -3.15 -15.95 -3.96
CA VAL A 45 -1.91 -16.71 -3.84
C VAL A 45 -1.05 -16.11 -2.73
N LEU A 46 -0.72 -16.93 -1.74
CA LEU A 46 0.24 -16.59 -0.69
C LEU A 46 1.57 -17.32 -0.92
N GLY A 47 2.67 -16.61 -0.69
CA GLY A 47 4.03 -17.15 -0.64
C GLY A 47 4.55 -17.22 0.79
N ASP A 48 5.45 -18.18 1.05
CA ASP A 48 6.12 -18.37 2.35
C ASP A 48 5.13 -18.33 3.52
N ALA A 49 4.03 -19.07 3.36
CA ALA A 49 2.87 -19.00 4.23
C ALA A 49 2.95 -20.02 5.37
N GLU A 50 2.36 -19.67 6.50
CA GLU A 50 2.23 -20.51 7.68
C GLU A 50 0.76 -20.60 8.09
N SER A 51 0.28 -21.79 8.43
CA SER A 51 -1.06 -22.00 8.96
C SER A 51 -1.09 -21.86 10.48
N ASN A 52 -2.29 -21.70 11.05
CA ASN A 52 -2.48 -21.63 12.50
C ASN A 52 -2.08 -22.89 13.28
N ASP A 53 -1.87 -24.03 12.61
CA ASP A 53 -1.31 -25.27 13.19
C ASP A 53 0.22 -25.37 13.02
N GLY A 54 0.89 -24.30 12.55
CA GLY A 54 2.35 -24.19 12.42
C GLY A 54 2.96 -24.83 11.17
N LYS A 55 2.14 -25.33 10.23
CA LYS A 55 2.66 -25.88 8.97
C LYS A 55 3.08 -24.76 8.03
N LYS A 56 4.25 -24.92 7.42
CA LYS A 56 4.83 -23.99 6.46
C LYS A 56 4.61 -24.48 5.03
N PHE A 57 4.27 -23.56 4.15
CA PHE A 57 4.00 -23.80 2.75
C PHE A 57 4.76 -22.78 1.92
N TYR A 58 5.55 -23.24 0.95
CA TYR A 58 6.18 -22.32 -0.01
C TYR A 58 5.12 -21.53 -0.81
N ARG A 59 3.97 -22.16 -1.10
CA ARG A 59 2.86 -21.55 -1.83
C ARG A 59 1.51 -22.11 -1.41
N ILE A 60 0.52 -21.24 -1.29
CA ILE A 60 -0.88 -21.62 -1.07
C ILE A 60 -1.75 -20.87 -2.10
N ILE A 61 -2.65 -21.59 -2.76
CA ILE A 61 -3.68 -21.02 -3.63
C ILE A 61 -5.02 -21.22 -2.92
N ILE A 62 -5.70 -20.13 -2.62
CA ILE A 62 -6.93 -20.12 -1.83
C ILE A 62 -8.09 -19.76 -2.75
N SER A 63 -9.14 -20.60 -2.74
CA SER A 63 -10.40 -20.26 -3.42
C SER A 63 -11.04 -19.05 -2.75
N GLY A 64 -11.42 -18.02 -3.51
CA GLY A 64 -12.03 -16.82 -2.94
C GLY A 64 -13.37 -17.09 -2.25
N THR A 65 -14.10 -18.11 -2.70
CA THR A 65 -15.31 -18.60 -2.03
C THR A 65 -15.09 -19.11 -0.61
N ARG A 66 -13.84 -19.38 -0.22
CA ARG A 66 -13.48 -19.82 1.13
C ARG A 66 -12.96 -18.70 2.01
N VAL A 67 -12.63 -17.53 1.45
CA VAL A 67 -12.05 -16.41 2.19
C VAL A 67 -13.14 -15.72 2.99
N SER A 68 -12.96 -15.60 4.29
CA SER A 68 -13.83 -14.80 5.17
C SER A 68 -13.28 -13.39 5.34
N GLU A 69 -11.98 -13.28 5.68
CA GLU A 69 -11.31 -12.01 5.88
C GLU A 69 -9.88 -12.03 5.32
N ILE A 70 -9.44 -10.86 4.85
CA ILE A 70 -8.04 -10.54 4.58
C ILE A 70 -7.67 -9.41 5.53
N LEU A 71 -6.73 -9.66 6.43
CA LEU A 71 -6.31 -8.71 7.46
C LEU A 71 -4.85 -8.31 7.23
N ILE A 72 -4.55 -7.05 7.53
CA ILE A 72 -3.21 -6.49 7.52
C ILE A 72 -2.99 -5.78 8.84
N GLU A 73 -1.88 -6.11 9.48
CA GLU A 73 -1.47 -5.48 10.74
C GLU A 73 -0.49 -4.32 10.48
N GLU A 74 0.28 -4.40 9.39
CA GLU A 74 1.27 -3.38 9.04
C GLU A 74 0.60 -2.15 8.42
N GLN A 75 0.67 -1.01 9.11
CA GLN A 75 0.31 0.27 8.51
C GLN A 75 1.38 0.67 7.48
N PRO A 76 1.01 1.11 6.27
CA PRO A 76 1.98 1.61 5.31
C PRO A 76 2.71 2.81 5.89
N LEU A 77 4.02 2.89 5.64
CA LEU A 77 4.81 4.05 6.07
C LEU A 77 4.50 5.28 5.23
N PHE A 78 3.93 5.08 4.04
CA PHE A 78 3.58 6.14 3.11
C PHE A 78 2.08 6.18 2.84
N ASP A 79 1.50 7.38 2.92
CA ASP A 79 0.14 7.68 2.49
C ASP A 79 0.19 8.87 1.53
N ALA A 80 -0.35 8.69 0.33
CA ALA A 80 -0.29 9.68 -0.73
C ALA A 80 -1.12 10.94 -0.43
N GLU A 81 -2.26 10.83 0.27
CA GLU A 81 -3.12 11.97 0.60
C GLU A 81 -2.48 12.82 1.70
N GLU A 82 -1.94 12.16 2.72
CA GLU A 82 -1.17 12.80 3.78
C GLU A 82 0.05 13.50 3.19
N PHE A 83 0.81 12.81 2.32
CA PHE A 83 2.00 13.39 1.71
C PHE A 83 1.67 14.57 0.78
N ALA A 84 0.57 14.51 0.02
CA ALA A 84 0.11 15.64 -0.80
C ALA A 84 -0.21 16.89 0.07
N THR A 85 -0.80 16.67 1.25
CA THR A 85 -1.07 17.74 2.22
C THR A 85 0.23 18.33 2.78
N ILE A 86 1.24 17.48 3.03
CA ILE A 86 2.57 17.91 3.46
C ILE A 86 3.27 18.72 2.36
N LEU A 87 3.20 18.30 1.09
CA LEU A 87 3.78 19.06 -0.02
C LEU A 87 3.13 20.44 -0.18
N THR A 88 1.81 20.53 -0.03
CA THR A 88 1.07 21.79 -0.07
C THR A 88 1.52 22.73 1.05
N SER A 89 1.63 22.21 2.29
CA SER A 89 1.96 23.00 3.47
C SER A 89 3.45 23.35 3.60
N LYS A 90 4.37 22.39 3.40
CA LYS A 90 5.82 22.59 3.57
C LYS A 90 6.48 23.26 2.36
N LEU A 91 6.06 22.93 1.15
CA LEU A 91 6.67 23.44 -0.08
C LEU A 91 5.83 24.51 -0.78
N GLY A 92 4.65 24.86 -0.24
CA GLY A 92 3.77 25.87 -0.81
C GLY A 92 3.24 25.50 -2.20
N LEU A 93 3.16 24.20 -2.51
CA LEU A 93 2.69 23.76 -3.83
C LEU A 93 1.20 23.98 -3.96
N ARG A 94 0.79 24.42 -5.13
CA ARG A 94 -0.63 24.60 -5.43
C ARG A 94 -1.30 23.25 -5.65
N PRO A 95 -2.58 23.07 -5.30
CA PRO A 95 -3.28 21.80 -5.50
C PRO A 95 -3.32 21.32 -6.96
N ASP A 96 -3.33 22.22 -7.95
CA ASP A 96 -3.38 21.87 -9.39
C ASP A 96 -2.14 21.12 -9.88
N VAL A 97 -1.01 21.27 -9.19
CA VAL A 97 0.27 20.66 -9.58
C VAL A 97 0.54 19.34 -8.85
N ILE A 98 -0.38 18.91 -7.97
CA ILE A 98 -0.30 17.67 -7.20
C ILE A 98 -1.46 16.76 -7.60
N LYS A 99 -1.16 15.56 -8.08
CA LYS A 99 -2.15 14.53 -8.42
C LYS A 99 -1.96 13.32 -7.53
N VAL A 100 -2.99 12.95 -6.79
CA VAL A 100 -3.00 11.73 -5.97
C VAL A 100 -3.61 10.59 -6.79
N LEU A 101 -2.84 9.53 -7.00
CA LEU A 101 -3.29 8.29 -7.60
C LEU A 101 -3.65 7.32 -6.46
N HIS A 102 -4.90 7.39 -6.01
CA HIS A 102 -5.37 6.67 -4.82
C HIS A 102 -5.17 5.15 -4.94
N ASP A 103 -5.49 4.57 -6.10
CA ASP A 103 -5.46 3.12 -6.33
C ASP A 103 -4.06 2.52 -6.16
N VAL A 104 -3.00 3.29 -6.43
CA VAL A 104 -1.60 2.83 -6.33
C VAL A 104 -0.81 3.50 -5.21
N ASN A 105 -1.46 4.34 -4.40
CA ASN A 105 -0.83 5.11 -3.32
C ASN A 105 0.39 5.94 -3.79
N VAL A 106 0.23 6.66 -4.91
CA VAL A 106 1.28 7.50 -5.51
C VAL A 106 0.85 8.95 -5.55
N VAL A 107 1.78 9.87 -5.29
CA VAL A 107 1.64 11.30 -5.57
C VAL A 107 2.46 11.65 -6.80
N VAL A 108 1.86 12.35 -7.76
CA VAL A 108 2.55 12.89 -8.94
C VAL A 108 2.56 14.41 -8.86
N VAL A 109 3.75 15.00 -8.89
CA VAL A 109 3.97 16.44 -8.82
C VAL A 109 4.44 16.95 -10.17
N TYR A 110 3.81 18.01 -10.68
CA TYR A 110 4.07 18.61 -12.00
C TYR A 110 4.08 17.58 -13.16
N ASP A 111 3.30 16.51 -13.04
CA ASP A 111 3.24 15.41 -14.03
C ASP A 111 4.59 14.73 -14.34
N ARG A 112 5.61 14.92 -13.48
CA ARG A 112 6.99 14.49 -13.74
C ARG A 112 7.66 13.80 -12.57
N ILE A 113 7.32 14.18 -11.34
CA ILE A 113 7.95 13.64 -10.14
C ILE A 113 6.93 12.73 -9.47
N LYS A 114 7.24 11.44 -9.35
CA LYS A 114 6.39 10.46 -8.68
C LYS A 114 6.93 10.18 -7.29
N VAL A 115 6.05 10.05 -6.32
CA VAL A 115 6.40 9.73 -4.93
C VAL A 115 5.50 8.59 -4.46
N SER A 116 6.13 7.55 -3.92
CA SER A 116 5.47 6.35 -3.39
C SER A 116 6.20 5.86 -2.15
N GLU A 117 5.72 4.76 -1.55
CA GLU A 117 6.42 4.06 -0.47
C GLU A 117 7.83 3.57 -0.88
N SER A 118 8.08 3.38 -2.18
CA SER A 118 9.38 2.98 -2.71
C SER A 118 10.38 4.13 -2.83
N GLY A 119 9.93 5.39 -2.76
CA GLY A 119 10.78 6.57 -2.86
C GLY A 119 10.26 7.65 -3.79
N VAL A 120 11.19 8.52 -4.22
CA VAL A 120 10.93 9.63 -5.15
C VAL A 120 11.59 9.34 -6.49
N GLU A 121 10.81 9.32 -7.56
CA GLU A 121 11.26 9.18 -8.94
C GLU A 121 11.15 10.52 -9.67
N GLY A 122 12.26 11.04 -10.16
CA GLY A 122 12.32 12.32 -10.87
C GLY A 122 13.74 12.90 -10.87
N ALA A 123 13.95 13.97 -11.62
CA ALA A 123 15.26 14.62 -11.75
C ALA A 123 15.19 16.13 -11.50
N GLY A 124 16.33 16.71 -11.11
CA GLY A 124 16.51 18.15 -10.90
C GLY A 124 16.43 18.59 -9.44
N SER A 125 16.76 19.85 -9.19
CA SER A 125 16.85 20.43 -7.84
C SER A 125 15.53 20.39 -7.07
N PHE A 126 14.41 20.46 -7.78
CA PHE A 126 13.09 20.40 -7.15
C PHE A 126 12.73 18.96 -6.71
N ALA A 127 13.12 17.93 -7.48
CA ALA A 127 12.97 16.54 -7.06
C ALA A 127 13.78 16.23 -5.79
N GLN A 128 14.99 16.82 -5.68
CA GLN A 128 15.80 16.70 -4.47
C GLN A 128 15.11 17.29 -3.23
N ARG A 129 14.45 18.45 -3.36
CA ARG A 129 13.66 19.03 -2.25
C ARG A 129 12.49 18.14 -1.83
N ILE A 130 11.79 17.55 -2.80
CA ILE A 130 10.71 16.59 -2.52
C ILE A 130 11.27 15.35 -1.80
N TYR A 131 12.45 14.87 -2.21
CA TYR A 131 13.13 13.76 -1.56
C TYR A 131 13.50 14.05 -0.10
N GLU A 132 13.95 15.26 0.22
CA GLU A 132 14.23 15.69 1.60
C GLU A 132 12.96 15.64 2.46
N VAL A 133 11.84 16.19 1.95
CA VAL A 133 10.54 16.15 2.64
C VAL A 133 10.03 14.71 2.80
N TYR A 134 10.19 13.88 1.78
CA TYR A 134 9.85 12.46 1.81
C TYR A 134 10.64 11.71 2.89
N THR A 135 11.95 11.93 2.93
CA THR A 135 12.84 11.27 3.91
C THR A 135 12.42 11.62 5.33
N GLU A 136 12.20 12.91 5.61
CA GLU A 136 11.74 13.37 6.92
C GLU A 136 10.39 12.75 7.30
N TYR A 137 9.46 12.69 6.35
CA TYR A 137 8.14 12.09 6.55
C TYR A 137 8.22 10.60 6.92
N ILE A 138 9.01 9.80 6.18
CA ILE A 138 9.19 8.37 6.46
C ILE A 138 9.89 8.15 7.80
N GLU A 139 10.89 8.96 8.15
CA GLU A 139 11.55 8.88 9.45
C GLU A 139 10.60 9.14 10.60
N ASN A 140 9.73 10.15 10.48
CA ASN A 140 8.73 10.46 11.49
C ASN A 140 7.71 9.32 11.65
N LYS A 141 7.24 8.73 10.54
CA LYS A 141 6.34 7.56 10.58
C LYS A 141 6.99 6.35 11.26
N LYS A 142 8.26 6.07 10.96
CA LYS A 142 9.02 4.98 11.60
C LYS A 142 9.21 5.19 13.11
N ARG A 143 9.34 6.44 13.56
CA ARG A 143 9.48 6.77 15.00
C ARG A 143 8.15 6.66 15.75
N GLY A 144 7.04 7.05 15.10
CA GLY A 144 5.69 6.95 15.69
C GLY A 144 5.07 5.55 15.65
N ALA A 145 5.63 4.63 14.86
CA ALA A 145 5.19 3.24 14.76
C ALA A 145 5.87 2.27 15.77
N LYS A 146 6.72 2.80 16.67
CA LYS A 146 7.30 2.07 17.81
C LYS A 146 6.52 2.39 19.09
#